data_AF-A0ABD1EBX6-F1
#
_entry.id   AF-A0ABD1EBX6-F1
#
_cell.length_a   1.000
_cell.length_b   1.000
_cell.length_c   1.000
_cell.angle_alpha   90.00
_cell.angle_beta   90.00
_cell.angle_gamma   90.00
#
_symmetry.space_group_name_H-M   'P 1'
#
loop_
_entity.id
_entity.type
_entity.pdbx_description
1 polymer ?
#
loop_
_entity_poly.entity_id
_entity_poly.type
_entity_poly.pdbx_seq_one_letter_code
_entity_poly.pdbx_strand_id
1 'polypeptide(L)'
;MEYPNFLDGIVFIIKICPYHWQYNPIEMVWAYCKTFYNKNIQNLKFMGSEKVLNVWQESLSKITSDRWGNYIQHTEKLIIEDWKKYMGNTDIVNVLPLIIEFENESASDSDTDMSSGDDEESKE
;
A
#
# COMPACT_ATOMS: atom_id res chain seq x y z
N MET A 1 16.06 -18.69 -5.43
CA MET A 1 15.78 -17.92 -4.21
C MET A 1 14.55 -18.54 -3.58
N GLU A 2 14.76 -19.45 -2.64
CA GLU A 2 13.67 -19.97 -1.81
C GLU A 2 13.48 -18.97 -0.67
N TYR A 3 12.26 -18.44 -0.53
CA TYR A 3 11.91 -17.64 0.63
C TYR A 3 11.77 -18.57 1.83
N PRO A 4 12.43 -18.30 2.96
CA PRO A 4 12.35 -19.17 4.13
C PRO A 4 10.91 -19.18 4.67
N ASN A 5 10.49 -20.37 5.13
CA ASN A 5 9.18 -20.62 5.69
C ASN A 5 8.81 -19.58 6.77
N PHE A 6 7.58 -19.06 6.69
CA PHE A 6 6.92 -18.20 7.68
C PHE A 6 6.70 -18.97 9.00
N LEU A 7 7.76 -19.21 9.75
CA LEU A 7 7.72 -19.69 11.13
C LEU A 7 8.37 -18.61 12.01
N ASP A 8 7.66 -18.28 13.09
CA ASP A 8 7.92 -17.22 14.07
C ASP A 8 7.67 -15.79 13.60
N GLY A 9 6.40 -15.35 13.67
CA GLY A 9 5.92 -14.03 14.13
C GLY A 9 6.54 -12.72 13.61
N ILE A 10 7.52 -12.77 12.72
CA ILE A 10 8.29 -11.63 12.25
C ILE A 10 7.67 -11.17 10.95
N VAL A 11 6.99 -10.04 11.02
CA VAL A 11 6.45 -9.34 9.85
C VAL A 11 7.52 -8.38 9.34
N PHE A 12 8.04 -8.63 8.14
CA PHE A 12 8.93 -7.69 7.46
C PHE A 12 8.10 -6.61 6.77
N ILE A 13 8.23 -5.36 7.24
CA ILE A 13 7.59 -4.20 6.61
C ILE A 13 8.58 -3.58 5.64
N ILE A 14 8.22 -3.57 4.36
CA ILE A 14 8.98 -2.87 3.32
C ILE A 14 8.51 -1.42 3.27
N LYS A 15 9.44 -0.47 3.46
CA LYS A 15 9.16 0.95 3.29
C LYS A 15 9.27 1.34 1.83
N ILE A 16 8.23 2.01 1.33
CA ILE A 16 8.25 2.65 0.02
C ILE A 16 8.35 4.16 0.25
N CYS A 17 9.16 4.85 -0.55
CA CYS A 17 9.25 6.30 -0.49
C CYS A 17 7.87 6.93 -0.76
N PRO A 18 7.46 7.98 -0.03
CA PRO A 18 6.20 8.66 -0.27
C PRO A 18 6.16 9.16 -1.72
N TYR A 19 4.99 9.08 -2.35
CA TYR A 19 4.75 9.49 -3.75
C TYR A 19 5.45 8.64 -4.84
N HIS A 20 6.10 7.54 -4.50
CA HIS A 20 6.77 6.66 -5.46
C HIS A 20 5.99 5.37 -5.71
N TRP A 21 4.78 5.52 -6.24
CA TRP A 21 3.85 4.41 -6.53
C TRP A 21 4.44 3.39 -7.51
N GLN A 22 5.36 3.79 -8.39
CA GLN A 22 6.02 2.91 -9.36
C GLN A 22 6.87 1.80 -8.72
N TYR A 23 7.25 1.97 -7.44
CA TYR A 23 7.98 0.96 -6.67
C TYR A 23 7.07 -0.05 -5.97
N ASN A 24 5.74 0.04 -6.18
CA ASN A 24 4.78 -0.87 -5.59
C ASN A 24 4.11 -1.73 -6.68
N PRO A 25 4.37 -3.05 -6.75
CA PRO A 25 3.85 -3.89 -7.82
C PRO A 25 2.31 -4.05 -7.77
N ILE A 26 1.67 -3.83 -6.61
CA ILE A 26 0.20 -3.88 -6.51
C ILE A 26 -0.46 -2.76 -7.34
N GLU A 27 0.22 -1.64 -7.55
CA GLU A 27 -0.29 -0.54 -8.36
C GLU A 27 -0.41 -0.93 -9.84
N MET A 28 0.48 -1.81 -10.33
CA MET A 28 0.36 -2.38 -11.68
C MET A 28 -0.84 -3.31 -11.80
N VAL A 29 -1.09 -4.14 -10.78
CA VAL A 29 -2.30 -4.98 -10.70
C VAL A 29 -3.54 -4.10 -10.71
N TRP A 30 -3.55 -3.05 -9.89
CA TRP A 30 -4.66 -2.11 -9.81
C TRP A 30 -4.90 -1.36 -11.13
N ALA A 31 -3.84 -0.90 -11.78
CA ALA A 31 -3.91 -0.25 -13.09
C ALA A 31 -4.49 -1.19 -14.16
N TYR A 32 -4.03 -2.45 -14.20
CA TYR A 32 -4.58 -3.45 -15.11
C TYR A 32 -6.06 -3.70 -14.83
N CYS A 33 -6.43 -3.93 -13.56
CA CYS A 33 -7.79 -4.30 -13.23
C CYS A 33 -8.79 -3.17 -13.52
N LYS A 34 -8.44 -1.92 -13.18
CA LYS A 34 -9.26 -0.76 -13.55
C LYS A 34 -9.41 -0.63 -15.06
N THR A 35 -8.33 -0.85 -15.81
CA THR A 35 -8.37 -0.79 -17.28
C THR A 35 -9.27 -1.88 -17.87
N PHE A 36 -9.19 -3.10 -17.33
CA PHE A 36 -10.06 -4.20 -17.71
C PHE A 36 -11.52 -3.88 -17.39
N TYR A 37 -11.79 -3.42 -16.17
CA TYR A 37 -13.12 -3.02 -15.73
C TYR A 37 -13.72 -1.96 -16.66
N ASN A 38 -12.99 -0.87 -16.92
CA ASN A 38 -13.46 0.22 -17.79
C ASN A 38 -13.75 -0.24 -19.23
N LYS A 39 -13.05 -1.25 -19.74
CA LYS A 39 -13.29 -1.80 -21.08
C LYS A 39 -14.50 -2.73 -21.14
N ASN A 40 -14.81 -3.41 -20.04
CA ASN A 40 -15.84 -4.46 -20.02
C ASN A 40 -17.14 -3.99 -19.37
N ILE A 41 -17.14 -2.87 -18.66
CA ILE A 41 -18.36 -2.30 -18.10
C ILE A 41 -19.20 -1.65 -19.20
N GLN A 42 -20.26 -2.34 -19.60
CA GLN A 42 -21.31 -1.79 -20.47
C GLN A 42 -22.10 -0.70 -19.70
N ASN A 43 -22.82 0.17 -20.44
CA ASN A 43 -23.60 1.31 -19.92
C ASN A 43 -24.07 1.14 -18.46
N LEU A 44 -23.37 1.84 -17.54
CA LEU A 44 -23.56 1.79 -16.08
C LEU A 44 -25.01 1.99 -15.64
N LYS A 45 -25.82 2.72 -16.43
CA LYS A 45 -27.22 3.03 -16.12
C LYS A 45 -28.14 1.80 -15.95
N PHE A 46 -27.74 0.63 -16.43
CA PHE A 46 -28.58 -0.58 -16.41
C PHE A 46 -27.91 -1.79 -15.75
N MET A 47 -26.79 -1.60 -15.06
CA MET A 47 -26.03 -2.70 -14.48
C MET A 47 -26.32 -2.85 -12.98
N GLY A 48 -26.85 -4.01 -12.59
CA GLY A 48 -27.00 -4.37 -11.18
C GLY A 48 -25.66 -4.60 -10.47
N SER A 49 -25.65 -4.49 -9.13
CA SER A 49 -24.45 -4.66 -8.29
C SER A 49 -23.72 -5.98 -8.50
N GLU A 50 -24.45 -7.07 -8.74
CA GLU A 50 -23.88 -8.40 -9.00
C GLU A 50 -23.01 -8.41 -10.27
N LYS A 51 -23.47 -7.75 -11.35
CA LYS A 51 -22.70 -7.68 -12.59
C LYS A 51 -21.42 -6.88 -12.40
N VAL A 52 -21.45 -5.80 -11.62
CA VAL A 52 -20.26 -5.01 -11.27
C VAL A 52 -19.23 -5.89 -10.53
N LEU A 53 -19.68 -6.67 -9.54
CA LEU A 53 -18.82 -7.60 -8.80
C LEU A 53 -18.23 -8.68 -9.72
N ASN A 54 -19.02 -9.25 -10.62
CA ASN A 54 -18.56 -10.27 -11.57
C ASN A 54 -17.45 -9.74 -12.49
N VAL A 55 -17.55 -8.50 -12.98
CA VAL A 55 -16.49 -7.89 -13.82
C VAL A 55 -15.19 -7.71 -13.01
N TRP A 56 -15.28 -7.33 -11.74
CA TRP A 56 -14.10 -7.24 -10.86
C TRP A 56 -13.48 -8.61 -10.59
N GLN A 57 -14.28 -9.62 -10.30
CA GLN A 57 -13.80 -11.00 -10.11
C GLN A 57 -13.14 -11.54 -11.38
N GLU A 58 -13.73 -11.30 -12.54
CA GLU A 58 -13.14 -11.68 -13.82
C GLU A 58 -11.79 -10.98 -14.03
N SER A 59 -11.72 -9.68 -13.75
CA SER A 59 -10.47 -8.92 -13.85
C SER A 59 -9.36 -9.49 -12.97
N LEU A 60 -9.67 -9.79 -11.71
CA LEU A 60 -8.73 -10.38 -10.75
C LEU A 60 -8.28 -11.77 -11.18
N SER A 61 -9.18 -12.58 -11.78
CA SER A 61 -8.85 -13.91 -12.29
C SER A 61 -7.78 -13.89 -13.41
N LYS A 62 -7.59 -12.76 -14.08
CA LYS A 62 -6.53 -12.59 -15.11
C LYS A 62 -5.15 -12.31 -14.51
N ILE A 63 -5.06 -12.06 -13.20
CA ILE A 63 -3.80 -11.89 -12.48
C ILE A 63 -3.24 -13.27 -12.13
N THR A 64 -2.56 -13.87 -13.09
CA THR A 64 -1.86 -15.15 -12.89
C THR A 64 -0.57 -14.95 -12.12
N SER A 65 -0.02 -16.04 -11.57
CA SER A 65 1.29 -16.03 -10.89
C SER A 65 2.39 -15.47 -11.80
N ASP A 66 2.39 -15.85 -13.09
CA ASP A 66 3.36 -15.33 -14.08
C ASP A 66 3.23 -13.81 -14.26
N ARG A 67 2.00 -13.31 -14.38
CA ARG A 67 1.74 -11.88 -14.54
C ARG A 67 2.17 -11.11 -13.30
N TRP A 68 1.88 -11.64 -12.12
CA TRP A 68 2.36 -11.08 -10.86
C TRP A 68 3.89 -11.05 -10.78
N GLY A 69 4.55 -12.15 -11.15
CA GLY A 69 6.01 -12.23 -11.23
C GLY A 69 6.60 -11.19 -12.18
N ASN A 70 5.96 -10.93 -13.32
CA ASN A 70 6.38 -9.88 -14.25
C ASN A 70 6.24 -8.48 -13.64
N TYR A 71 5.22 -8.21 -12.84
CA TYR A 71 5.07 -6.93 -12.14
C TYR A 71 6.16 -6.74 -11.07
N ILE A 72 6.46 -7.77 -10.29
CA ILE A 72 7.57 -7.74 -9.33
C ILE A 72 8.89 -7.43 -10.06
N GLN A 73 9.21 -8.17 -11.12
CA GLN A 73 10.45 -7.96 -11.87
C GLN A 73 10.55 -6.56 -12.48
N HIS A 74 9.43 -6.01 -12.97
CA HIS A 74 9.39 -4.64 -13.47
C HIS A 74 9.72 -3.63 -12.37
N THR A 75 9.08 -3.77 -11.22
CA THR A 75 9.29 -2.91 -10.07
C THR A 75 10.73 -3.00 -9.54
N GLU A 76 11.27 -4.21 -9.37
CA GLU A 76 12.66 -4.42 -8.94
C GLU A 76 13.66 -3.76 -9.91
N LYS A 77 13.42 -3.91 -11.21
CA LYS A 77 14.25 -3.29 -12.24
C LYS A 77 14.24 -1.76 -12.10
N LEU A 78 13.08 -1.14 -11.93
CA LEU A 78 12.98 0.32 -11.73
C LEU A 78 13.75 0.76 -10.48
N ILE A 79 13.57 0.05 -9.36
CA ILE A 79 14.27 0.36 -8.10
C ILE A 79 15.80 0.31 -8.31
N ILE A 80 16.31 -0.72 -8.97
CA ILE A 80 17.76 -0.88 -9.23
C ILE A 80 18.27 0.19 -10.18
N GLU A 81 17.52 0.52 -11.23
CA GLU A 81 17.89 1.56 -12.20
C GLU A 81 17.95 2.95 -11.55
N ASP A 82 16.93 3.30 -10.77
CA ASP A 82 16.89 4.57 -10.06
C ASP A 82 17.95 4.63 -8.96
N TRP A 83 18.19 3.53 -8.22
CA TRP A 83 19.28 3.47 -7.24
C TRP A 83 20.63 3.77 -7.90
N LYS A 84 20.96 3.09 -9.01
CA LYS A 84 22.20 3.33 -9.75
C LYS A 84 22.31 4.77 -10.25
N LYS A 85 21.20 5.35 -10.70
CA LYS A 85 21.15 6.72 -11.22
C LYS A 85 21.40 7.76 -10.13
N TYR A 86 20.82 7.59 -8.93
CA TYR A 86 20.86 8.59 -7.87
C TYR A 86 21.98 8.37 -6.85
N MET A 87 22.36 7.13 -6.57
CA MET A 87 23.36 6.75 -5.56
C MET A 87 24.69 6.26 -6.17
N GLY A 88 24.79 6.17 -7.50
CA GLY A 88 25.95 5.65 -8.21
C GLY A 88 26.18 4.15 -7.97
N ASN A 89 27.45 3.74 -7.89
CA ASN A 89 27.85 2.34 -7.64
C ASN A 89 27.92 1.98 -6.15
N THR A 90 27.22 2.71 -5.27
CA THR A 90 27.21 2.42 -3.84
C THR A 90 26.37 1.17 -3.58
N ASP A 91 26.95 0.18 -2.90
CA ASP A 91 26.25 -1.08 -2.61
C ASP A 91 25.06 -0.86 -1.66
N ILE A 92 23.94 -1.54 -1.95
CA ILE A 92 22.67 -1.47 -1.22
C ILE A 92 22.78 -1.99 0.24
N VAL A 93 23.89 -2.65 0.58
CA VAL A 93 24.06 -3.43 1.83
C VAL A 93 24.24 -2.57 3.09
N ASN A 94 24.40 -1.24 2.97
CA ASN A 94 24.62 -0.35 4.12
C ASN A 94 23.34 0.26 4.72
N VAL A 95 22.16 -0.23 4.34
CA VAL A 95 20.90 0.24 4.94
C VAL A 95 20.67 -0.48 6.26
N LEU A 96 20.73 0.26 7.36
CA LEU A 96 20.44 -0.28 8.70
C LEU A 96 18.99 -0.74 8.80
N PRO A 97 18.72 -1.89 9.46
CA PRO A 97 17.36 -2.33 9.72
C PRO A 97 16.65 -1.35 10.66
N LEU A 98 15.38 -1.05 10.38
CA LEU A 98 14.53 -0.29 11.28
C LEU A 98 13.92 -1.26 12.30
N ILE A 99 14.15 -0.99 13.58
CA ILE A 99 13.51 -1.72 14.69
C ILE A 99 12.27 -0.92 15.10
N ILE A 100 11.09 -1.55 15.04
CA ILE A 100 9.84 -1.00 15.58
C ILE A 100 9.53 -1.83 16.82
N GLU A 101 9.68 -1.22 17.99
CA GLU A 101 9.22 -1.81 19.25
C GLU A 101 7.72 -1.51 19.39
N PHE A 102 6.92 -2.56 19.48
CA PHE A 102 5.51 -2.43 19.82
C PHE A 102 5.40 -2.44 21.34
N GLU A 103 4.89 -1.36 21.92
CA GLU A 103 4.48 -1.39 23.32
C GLU A 103 3.29 -2.35 23.43
N ASN A 104 3.37 -3.28 24.37
CA ASN A 104 2.25 -4.14 24.73
C ASN A 104 1.23 -3.22 25.42
N GLU A 105 0.15 -2.87 24.73
CA GLU A 105 -0.86 -1.93 25.23
C GLU A 105 -1.48 -2.42 26.54
N SER A 106 -1.04 -1.81 27.64
CA SER A 106 -1.86 -1.60 28.83
C SER A 106 -1.50 -0.26 29.48
N ALA A 107 -1.55 0.81 28.69
CA ALA A 107 -1.59 2.17 29.20
C ALA A 107 -2.94 2.77 28.80
N SER A 108 -3.87 2.77 29.76
CA SER A 108 -5.14 3.48 29.68
C SER A 108 -4.84 4.97 29.71
N ASP A 109 -4.81 5.64 28.56
CA ASP A 109 -4.72 7.09 28.50
C ASP A 109 -6.10 7.67 28.83
N SER A 110 -6.30 8.06 30.11
CA SER A 110 -7.50 8.79 30.51
C SER A 110 -7.26 10.28 30.26
N ASP A 111 -7.69 10.75 29.10
CA ASP A 111 -7.82 12.18 28.85
C ASP A 111 -9.06 12.70 29.62
N THR A 112 -8.81 13.32 30.76
CA THR A 112 -9.82 13.98 31.63
C THR A 112 -9.01 14.95 32.52
N ASP A 113 -9.20 16.28 32.61
CA ASP A 113 -10.33 17.16 32.32
C ASP A 113 -9.88 18.66 32.32
N MET A 114 -10.62 19.49 31.58
CA MET A 114 -11.15 20.85 31.86
C MET A 114 -10.29 22.01 32.43
N SER A 115 -10.40 23.17 31.77
CA SER A 115 -10.74 24.42 32.49
C SER A 115 -11.66 25.31 31.66
N SER A 116 -12.90 25.35 32.10
CA SER A 116 -13.95 26.34 31.84
C SER A 116 -13.51 27.75 32.27
N GLY A 117 -13.93 28.75 31.50
CA GLY A 117 -13.87 30.16 31.86
C GLY A 117 -15.14 30.82 31.34
N ASP A 118 -16.17 30.82 32.19
CA ASP A 118 -17.51 31.33 31.93
C ASP A 118 -17.56 32.87 31.84
N ASP A 119 -18.38 33.32 30.88
CA ASP A 119 -19.46 34.32 30.95
C ASP A 119 -19.27 35.82 31.33
N GLU A 120 -19.88 36.63 30.43
CA GLU A 120 -20.63 37.89 30.59
C GLU A 120 -19.95 39.21 30.98
N GLU A 121 -20.13 40.28 30.18
CA GLU A 121 -21.09 41.38 30.47
C GLU A 121 -21.02 42.54 29.43
N SER A 122 -22.16 42.74 28.74
CA SER A 122 -22.89 43.97 28.33
C SER A 122 -22.24 45.35 27.99
N LYS A 123 -22.92 46.03 27.04
CA LYS A 123 -22.99 47.49 26.71
C LYS A 123 -21.89 48.01 25.77
N GLU A 124 -22.15 48.70 24.66
CA GLU A 124 -23.20 49.67 24.26
C GLU A 124 -23.55 49.53 22.77
#